data_AF-A0A7S3BRT9-F1
#
_entry.id   AF-A0A7S3BRT9-F1
#
_cell.length_a   1.000
_cell.length_b   1.000
_cell.length_c   1.000
_cell.angle_alpha   90.00
_cell.angle_beta   90.00
_cell.angle_gamma   90.00
#
_symmetry.space_group_name_H-M   'P 1'
#
loop_
_entity.id
_entity.type
_entity.pdbx_description
1 polymer ?
#
loop_
_entity_poly.entity_id
_entity_poly.type
_entity_poly.pdbx_seq_one_letter_code
_entity_poly.pdbx_strand_id
1 'polypeptide(L)'
;GGAGVAGAAVWLLGVALARVAIGVVQGVIFPSVHTLLAEWIAPHARSRCVSVAMSGMYLGSALAMLAAPVSVESIGAEGQLKTHAFAAILWLAAFVLVFPHTTTPPGAKPVLPVSLASAGVGAKVGGGGVGGNGSGNGVNDAGKRVSSGAVPWGGMLRSPAVWAIIVNNFGYHYLVYVLVSWQPTYFQEALGVRLAGNKFASAGPYFVMTVCTTAGGLLSDALIARGYTVAS
;
A
#
# COMPACT_ATOMS: atom_id res chain seq x y z
N GLY A 1 -39.22 -19.50 -14.76
CA GLY A 1 -39.23 -18.32 -13.87
C GLY A 1 -38.24 -18.44 -12.72
N GLY A 2 -38.49 -19.32 -11.74
CA GLY A 2 -37.76 -19.34 -10.46
C GLY A 2 -36.31 -19.88 -10.46
N ALA A 3 -35.99 -20.87 -11.30
CA ALA A 3 -34.65 -21.50 -11.29
C ALA A 3 -33.52 -20.56 -11.76
N GLY A 4 -33.81 -19.64 -12.69
CA GLY A 4 -32.84 -18.66 -13.18
C GLY A 4 -32.52 -17.57 -12.15
N VAL A 5 -33.50 -17.18 -11.33
CA VAL A 5 -33.32 -16.14 -10.30
C VAL A 5 -32.51 -16.67 -9.11
N ALA A 6 -32.73 -17.93 -8.72
CA ALA A 6 -31.94 -18.58 -7.67
C ALA A 6 -30.47 -18.75 -8.10
N GLY A 7 -30.22 -19.18 -9.35
CA GLY A 7 -28.87 -19.27 -9.90
C GLY A 7 -28.16 -17.92 -9.98
N ALA A 8 -28.86 -16.86 -10.39
CA ALA A 8 -28.32 -15.51 -10.41
C ALA A 8 -27.98 -14.99 -9.00
N ALA A 9 -28.83 -15.26 -8.01
CA ALA A 9 -28.59 -14.84 -6.62
C ALA A 9 -27.33 -15.49 -6.03
N VAL A 10 -27.14 -16.79 -6.26
CA VAL A 10 -25.93 -17.51 -5.81
C VAL A 10 -24.68 -16.96 -6.49
N TRP A 11 -24.76 -16.67 -7.78
CA TRP A 11 -23.64 -16.07 -8.53
C TRP A 11 -23.28 -14.67 -8.02
N LEU A 12 -24.27 -13.81 -7.80
CA LEU A 12 -24.05 -12.46 -7.26
C LEU A 12 -23.45 -12.49 -5.86
N LEU A 13 -23.92 -13.39 -4.98
CA LEU A 13 -23.34 -13.61 -3.66
C LEU A 13 -21.88 -14.04 -3.76
N GLY A 14 -21.57 -14.96 -4.66
CA GLY A 14 -20.19 -15.42 -4.92
C GLY A 14 -19.27 -14.28 -5.35
N VAL A 15 -19.72 -13.44 -6.29
CA VAL A 15 -18.96 -12.26 -6.75
C VAL A 15 -18.78 -11.25 -5.61
N ALA A 16 -19.81 -11.02 -4.79
CA ALA A 16 -19.73 -10.12 -3.65
C ALA A 16 -18.69 -10.59 -2.62
N LEU A 17 -18.71 -11.87 -2.25
CA LEU A 17 -17.74 -12.47 -1.33
C LEU A 17 -16.30 -12.39 -1.89
N ALA A 18 -16.12 -12.69 -3.17
CA ALA A 18 -14.82 -12.56 -3.83
C ALA A 18 -14.30 -11.11 -3.79
N ARG A 19 -15.18 -10.12 -3.99
CA ARG A 19 -14.81 -8.70 -3.90
C ARG A 19 -14.42 -8.28 -2.50
N VAL A 20 -15.12 -8.76 -1.48
CA VAL A 20 -14.74 -8.53 -0.07
C VAL A 20 -13.37 -9.11 0.20
N ALA A 21 -13.11 -10.35 -0.23
CA ALA A 21 -11.81 -11.00 -0.05
C ALA A 21 -10.67 -10.23 -0.73
N ILE A 22 -10.86 -9.80 -1.98
CA ILE A 22 -9.89 -8.95 -2.70
C ILE A 22 -9.66 -7.63 -1.95
N GLY A 23 -10.72 -7.00 -1.45
CA GLY A 23 -10.62 -5.76 -0.69
C GLY A 23 -9.80 -5.88 0.59
N VAL A 24 -10.00 -6.98 1.34
CA VAL A 24 -9.22 -7.27 2.56
C VAL A 24 -7.73 -7.46 2.23
N VAL A 25 -7.43 -8.26 1.19
CA VAL A 25 -6.05 -8.51 0.76
C VAL A 25 -5.39 -7.24 0.23
N GLN A 26 -6.11 -6.42 -0.54
CA GLN A 26 -5.57 -5.19 -1.11
C GLN A 26 -5.34 -4.10 -0.05
N GLY A 27 -6.19 -4.05 0.98
CA GLY A 27 -6.12 -3.06 2.07
C GLY A 27 -4.85 -3.14 2.91
N VAL A 28 -4.23 -4.32 3.00
CA VAL A 28 -2.97 -4.50 3.75
C VAL A 28 -1.72 -4.13 2.95
N ILE A 29 -1.81 -4.02 1.62
CA ILE A 29 -0.64 -3.83 0.75
C ILE A 29 0.02 -2.47 0.98
N PHE A 30 -0.75 -1.39 0.90
CA PHE A 30 -0.25 -0.02 1.08
C PHE A 30 0.45 0.19 2.44
N PRO A 31 -0.16 -0.13 3.59
CA PRO A 31 0.52 0.04 4.88
C PRO A 31 1.75 -0.85 5.02
N SER A 32 1.73 -2.06 4.46
CA SER A 32 2.89 -2.98 4.51
C SER A 32 4.08 -2.43 3.72
N VAL A 33 3.84 -1.94 2.50
CA VAL A 33 4.90 -1.33 1.66
C VAL A 33 5.48 -0.10 2.33
N HIS A 34 4.65 0.79 2.87
CA HIS A 34 5.13 1.99 3.58
C HIS A 34 5.92 1.65 4.85
N THR A 35 5.53 0.59 5.58
CA THR A 35 6.25 0.13 6.78
C THR A 35 7.61 -0.46 6.41
N LEU A 36 7.67 -1.36 5.43
CA LEU A 36 8.93 -1.96 4.97
C LEU A 36 9.90 -0.90 4.44
N LEU A 37 9.41 0.06 3.63
CA LEU A 37 10.24 1.17 3.16
C LEU A 37 10.75 2.05 4.31
N ALA A 38 9.95 2.23 5.37
CA ALA A 38 10.38 3.01 6.52
C ALA A 38 11.49 2.33 7.33
N GLU A 39 11.47 1.01 7.42
CA GLU A 39 12.49 0.23 8.14
C GLU A 39 13.79 0.10 7.35
N TRP A 40 13.72 -0.09 6.03
CA TRP A 40 14.89 -0.36 5.19
C TRP A 40 15.56 0.89 4.62
N ILE A 41 14.86 2.03 4.55
CA ILE A 41 15.31 3.21 3.82
C ILE A 41 15.43 4.42 4.74
N ALA A 42 16.61 5.04 4.70
CA ALA A 42 16.93 6.23 5.46
C ALA A 42 15.92 7.37 5.18
N PRO A 43 15.57 8.20 6.19
CA PRO A 43 14.52 9.21 6.06
C PRO A 43 14.70 10.18 4.88
N HIS A 44 15.94 10.54 4.56
CA HIS A 44 16.27 11.49 3.49
C HIS A 44 16.11 10.92 2.06
N ALA A 45 16.02 9.60 1.89
CA ALA A 45 15.83 8.95 0.59
C ALA A 45 14.46 8.24 0.48
N ARG A 46 13.68 8.26 1.56
CA ARG A 46 12.40 7.54 1.67
C ARG A 46 11.39 8.01 0.63
N SER A 47 11.32 9.32 0.36
CA SER A 47 10.40 9.90 -0.62
C SER A 47 10.65 9.40 -2.06
N ARG A 48 11.92 9.26 -2.50
CA ARG A 48 12.24 8.64 -3.81
C ARG A 48 11.77 7.21 -3.89
N CYS A 49 12.12 6.41 -2.89
CA CYS A 49 11.85 4.99 -2.95
C CYS A 49 10.34 4.70 -2.88
N VAL A 50 9.59 5.48 -2.10
CA VAL A 50 8.12 5.47 -2.15
C VAL A 50 7.61 5.85 -3.54
N SER A 51 8.15 6.91 -4.14
CA SER A 51 7.71 7.37 -5.47
C SER A 51 8.03 6.36 -6.57
N VAL A 52 9.21 5.73 -6.53
CA VAL A 52 9.60 4.65 -7.46
C VAL A 52 8.68 3.43 -7.27
N ALA A 53 8.43 3.01 -6.03
CA ALA A 53 7.51 1.90 -5.74
C ALA A 53 6.09 2.18 -6.27
N MET A 54 5.55 3.37 -6.03
CA MET A 54 4.23 3.77 -6.50
C MET A 54 4.17 3.94 -8.03
N SER A 55 5.23 4.45 -8.66
CA SER A 55 5.30 4.55 -10.13
C SER A 55 5.25 3.18 -10.80
N GLY A 56 5.88 2.15 -10.21
CA GLY A 56 5.82 0.78 -10.70
C GLY A 56 4.40 0.22 -10.71
N MET A 57 3.60 0.54 -9.68
CA MET A 57 2.19 0.16 -9.60
C MET A 57 1.35 0.82 -10.72
N TYR A 58 1.53 2.11 -10.97
CA TYR A 58 0.80 2.82 -12.03
C TYR A 58 1.22 2.35 -13.42
N LEU A 59 2.52 2.12 -13.64
CA LEU A 59 3.03 1.59 -14.89
C LEU A 59 2.50 0.19 -15.17
N GLY A 60 2.50 -0.69 -14.16
CA GLY A 60 1.91 -2.02 -14.26
C GLY A 60 0.43 -1.97 -14.62
N SER A 61 -0.32 -1.03 -14.03
CA SER A 61 -1.73 -0.82 -14.35
C SER A 61 -1.94 -0.34 -15.79
N ALA A 62 -1.10 0.58 -16.28
CA ALA A 62 -1.14 1.05 -17.66
C ALA A 62 -0.87 -0.07 -18.66
N LEU A 63 0.17 -0.88 -18.41
CA LEU A 63 0.50 -2.04 -19.24
C LEU A 63 -0.61 -3.10 -19.19
N ALA A 64 -1.18 -3.36 -18.01
CA ALA A 64 -2.28 -4.30 -17.86
C ALA A 64 -3.53 -3.85 -18.64
N MET A 65 -3.87 -2.55 -18.65
CA MET A 65 -4.99 -2.05 -19.46
C MET A 65 -4.79 -2.24 -20.96
N LEU A 66 -3.55 -2.19 -21.45
CA LEU A 66 -3.23 -2.42 -22.86
C LEU A 66 -3.20 -3.91 -23.20
N ALA A 67 -2.61 -4.74 -22.32
CA ALA A 67 -2.42 -6.16 -22.55
C ALA A 67 -3.68 -6.98 -22.30
N ALA A 68 -4.46 -6.66 -21.27
CA ALA A 68 -5.60 -7.45 -20.83
C ALA A 68 -6.64 -7.71 -21.94
N PRO A 69 -7.06 -6.73 -22.75
CA PRO A 69 -8.02 -6.98 -23.82
C PRO A 69 -7.50 -7.95 -24.89
N VAL A 70 -6.21 -7.88 -25.22
CA VAL A 70 -5.55 -8.77 -26.20
C VAL A 70 -5.42 -10.18 -25.64
N SER A 71 -5.15 -10.30 -24.34
CA SER A 71 -5.13 -11.59 -23.66
C SER A 71 -6.52 -12.24 -23.63
N VAL A 72 -7.60 -11.49 -23.33
CA VAL A 72 -8.96 -12.05 -23.36
C VAL A 72 -9.32 -12.60 -24.74
N GLU A 73 -8.96 -11.88 -25.80
CA GLU A 73 -9.28 -12.26 -27.18
C GLU A 73 -8.58 -13.56 -27.60
N SER A 74 -7.39 -13.83 -27.06
CA SER A 74 -6.57 -15.00 -27.43
C SER A 74 -6.83 -16.24 -26.57
N ILE A 75 -6.95 -16.08 -25.25
CA ILE A 75 -7.04 -17.21 -24.29
C ILE A 75 -8.36 -17.28 -23.53
N GLY A 76 -9.30 -16.37 -23.83
CA GLY A 76 -10.59 -16.26 -23.14
C GLY A 76 -10.48 -15.71 -21.71
N ALA A 77 -11.62 -15.31 -21.14
CA ALA A 77 -11.67 -14.73 -19.80
C ALA A 77 -11.23 -15.71 -18.69
N GLU A 78 -11.60 -17.00 -18.83
CA GLU A 78 -11.20 -18.03 -17.86
C GLU A 78 -9.69 -18.34 -17.94
N GLY A 79 -9.12 -18.37 -19.16
CA GLY A 79 -7.69 -18.56 -19.36
C GLY A 79 -6.87 -17.39 -18.82
N GLN A 80 -7.36 -16.17 -18.95
CA GLN A 80 -6.70 -14.99 -18.38
C GLN A 80 -6.63 -15.04 -16.85
N LEU A 81 -7.70 -15.50 -16.19
CA LEU A 81 -7.70 -15.66 -14.73
C LEU A 81 -6.66 -16.69 -14.27
N LYS A 82 -6.61 -17.85 -14.95
CA LYS A 82 -5.66 -18.93 -14.63
C LYS A 82 -4.21 -18.49 -14.84
N THR A 83 -3.93 -17.79 -15.94
CA THR A 83 -2.58 -17.28 -16.24
C THR A 83 -2.13 -16.23 -15.22
N HIS A 84 -3.00 -15.30 -14.82
CA HIS A 84 -2.67 -14.33 -13.76
C HIS A 84 -2.46 -15.01 -12.40
N ALA A 85 -3.27 -16.01 -12.05
CA ALA A 85 -3.11 -16.77 -10.82
C ALA A 85 -1.78 -17.53 -10.80
N PHE A 86 -1.43 -18.19 -11.90
CA PHE A 86 -0.15 -18.90 -12.03
C PHE A 86 1.05 -17.94 -11.98
N ALA A 87 0.97 -16.81 -12.70
CA ALA A 87 2.01 -15.78 -12.67
C ALA A 87 2.18 -15.20 -11.25
N ALA A 88 1.09 -15.00 -10.50
CA ALA A 88 1.14 -14.53 -9.12
C ALA A 88 1.81 -15.55 -8.19
N ILE A 89 1.53 -16.84 -8.35
CA ILE A 89 2.19 -17.92 -7.58
C ILE A 89 3.67 -17.99 -7.93
N LEU A 90 4.02 -17.93 -9.22
CA LEU A 90 5.41 -17.91 -9.67
C LEU A 90 6.16 -16.69 -9.14
N TRP A 91 5.53 -15.51 -9.17
CA TRP A 91 6.11 -14.29 -8.63
C TRP A 91 6.34 -14.40 -7.12
N LEU A 92 5.36 -14.92 -6.38
CA LEU A 92 5.49 -15.15 -4.94
C LEU A 92 6.60 -16.15 -4.63
N ALA A 93 6.67 -17.25 -5.37
CA ALA A 93 7.73 -18.25 -5.22
C ALA A 93 9.10 -17.63 -5.52
N ALA A 94 9.24 -16.90 -6.64
CA ALA A 94 10.46 -16.19 -6.97
C ALA A 94 10.85 -15.19 -5.90
N PHE A 95 9.89 -14.43 -5.36
CA PHE A 95 10.13 -13.47 -4.28
C PHE A 95 10.66 -14.16 -3.02
N VAL A 96 10.02 -15.24 -2.57
CA VAL A 96 10.45 -16.00 -1.38
C VAL A 96 11.81 -16.65 -1.58
N LEU A 97 12.10 -17.15 -2.79
CA LEU A 97 13.37 -17.83 -3.11
C LEU A 97 14.54 -16.85 -3.29
N VAL A 98 14.30 -15.68 -3.89
CA VAL A 98 15.33 -14.66 -4.15
C VAL A 98 15.56 -13.78 -2.92
N PHE A 99 14.53 -13.54 -2.12
CA PHE A 99 14.59 -12.67 -0.94
C PHE A 99 14.23 -13.39 0.38
N PRO A 100 14.91 -14.50 0.74
CA PRO A 100 14.59 -15.27 1.95
C PRO A 100 14.90 -14.52 3.27
N HIS A 101 15.69 -13.44 3.22
CA HIS A 101 16.16 -12.70 4.40
C HIS A 101 15.73 -11.22 4.47
N THR A 102 14.87 -10.75 3.56
CA THR A 102 14.40 -9.34 3.59
C THR A 102 13.31 -9.08 4.64
N THR A 103 12.86 -10.11 5.36
CA THR A 103 12.00 -9.98 6.54
C THR A 103 12.74 -9.46 7.78
N THR A 104 14.07 -9.39 7.74
CA THR A 104 14.89 -8.90 8.84
C THR A 104 15.69 -7.68 8.39
N PRO A 105 15.28 -6.46 8.80
CA PRO A 105 16.04 -5.24 8.50
C PRO A 105 17.51 -5.35 8.96
N PRO A 106 18.48 -4.74 8.26
CA PRO A 106 19.88 -4.73 8.69
C PRO A 106 19.98 -3.96 10.01
N GLY A 107 20.12 -4.68 11.12
CA GLY A 107 20.14 -4.10 12.47
C GLY A 107 18.83 -4.22 13.28
N ALA A 108 17.84 -4.98 12.81
CA ALA A 108 16.63 -5.23 13.59
C ALA A 108 16.91 -6.03 14.87
N LYS A 109 16.64 -5.42 16.03
CA LYS A 109 16.37 -6.19 17.26
C LYS A 109 15.10 -7.01 17.00
N PRO A 110 15.05 -8.29 17.40
CA PRO A 110 13.93 -9.17 17.08
C PRO A 110 12.61 -8.56 17.56
N VAL A 111 11.81 -8.08 16.62
CA VAL A 111 10.45 -7.60 16.92
C VAL A 111 9.61 -8.86 17.01
N LEU A 112 9.24 -9.23 18.24
CA LEU A 112 8.38 -10.37 18.49
C LEU A 112 7.14 -10.30 17.59
N PRO A 113 6.72 -11.42 16.96
CA PRO A 113 5.51 -11.44 16.17
C PRO A 113 4.32 -11.08 17.07
N VAL A 114 3.53 -10.09 16.64
CA VAL A 114 2.31 -9.58 17.28
C VAL A 114 1.31 -10.70 17.64
N SER A 115 1.46 -11.91 17.08
CA SER A 115 0.61 -13.07 17.34
C SER A 115 0.92 -13.86 18.61
N LEU A 116 2.07 -13.66 19.28
CA LEU A 116 2.42 -14.40 20.51
C LEU A 116 2.22 -13.59 21.80
N ALA A 117 2.05 -12.26 21.69
CA ALA A 117 1.82 -11.40 22.86
C ALA A 117 0.34 -11.36 23.32
N SER A 118 -0.60 -11.77 22.46
CA SER A 118 -2.03 -11.86 22.80
C SER A 118 -2.45 -13.22 23.36
N ALA A 119 -1.57 -14.22 23.33
CA ALA A 119 -1.81 -15.50 24.00
C ALA A 119 -1.36 -15.37 25.45
N GLY A 120 -2.29 -14.96 26.32
CA GLY A 120 -2.09 -14.96 27.76
C GLY A 120 -1.69 -16.33 28.27
N VAL A 121 -0.39 -16.55 28.48
CA VAL A 121 0.13 -17.62 29.33
C VAL A 121 1.10 -16.96 30.30
N GLY A 122 0.60 -16.75 31.52
CA GLY A 122 1.44 -16.41 32.65
C GLY A 122 2.42 -17.54 32.90
N ALA A 123 3.70 -17.30 32.59
CA ALA A 123 4.79 -18.09 33.10
C ALA A 123 5.62 -17.20 34.02
N LYS A 124 5.22 -17.16 35.31
CA LYS A 124 6.16 -16.85 36.37
C LYS A 124 7.30 -17.87 36.31
N VAL A 125 8.49 -17.44 35.94
CA VAL A 125 9.72 -18.12 36.36
C VAL A 125 10.57 -17.07 37.06
N GLY A 126 10.56 -17.14 38.38
CA GLY A 126 11.48 -16.40 39.22
C GLY A 126 12.80 -17.15 39.39
N GLY A 127 13.82 -16.41 39.82
CA GLY A 127 14.91 -16.92 40.64
C GLY A 127 16.30 -16.86 40.01
N GLY A 128 17.20 -16.11 40.67
CA GLY A 128 18.65 -16.33 40.61
C GLY A 128 19.48 -15.08 40.30
N GLY A 129 19.79 -14.26 41.31
CA GLY A 129 20.63 -13.07 41.17
C GLY A 129 22.14 -13.31 41.24
N VAL A 130 22.93 -12.26 40.99
CA VAL A 130 24.21 -11.91 41.63
C VAL A 130 24.44 -10.40 41.44
N GLY A 131 24.91 -9.71 42.48
CA GLY A 131 25.00 -8.26 42.58
C GLY A 131 26.26 -7.59 42.01
N GLY A 132 26.30 -6.27 42.15
CA GLY A 132 27.47 -5.43 41.86
C GLY A 132 27.14 -3.95 42.01
N ASN A 133 27.52 -3.36 43.13
CA ASN A 133 27.50 -1.92 43.41
C ASN A 133 28.38 -1.15 42.41
N GLY A 134 27.92 0.01 41.94
CA GLY A 134 28.71 0.91 41.10
C GLY A 134 28.04 2.27 40.95
N SER A 135 28.32 3.16 41.89
CA SER A 135 27.98 4.59 41.87
C SER A 135 28.63 5.28 40.66
N GLY A 136 27.84 5.96 39.84
CA GLY A 136 28.34 6.78 38.73
C GLY A 136 27.25 7.69 38.18
N ASN A 137 27.32 8.99 38.51
CA ASN A 137 26.52 10.05 37.93
C ASN A 137 26.80 10.13 36.42
N GLY A 138 25.85 9.64 35.62
CA GLY A 138 25.88 9.69 34.16
C GLY A 138 24.78 10.61 33.64
N VAL A 139 25.22 11.64 32.92
CA VAL A 139 24.48 12.59 32.08
C VAL A 139 23.15 12.05 31.55
N ASN A 140 22.09 12.84 31.74
CA ASN A 140 20.72 12.58 31.27
C ASN A 140 20.62 12.64 29.73
N ASP A 141 21.12 11.61 29.04
CA ASP A 141 20.81 11.30 27.66
C ASP A 141 20.35 9.85 27.59
N ALA A 142 19.05 9.63 27.77
CA ALA A 142 18.43 8.35 27.46
C ALA A 142 16.98 8.57 27.05
N GLY A 143 16.74 8.37 25.75
CA GLY A 143 15.47 8.58 25.10
C GLY A 143 14.28 7.96 25.84
N LYS A 144 13.15 8.66 25.72
CA LYS A 144 11.82 8.13 26.03
C LYS A 144 11.71 6.73 25.46
N ARG A 145 11.82 5.73 26.32
CA ARG A 145 11.42 4.35 26.03
C ARG A 145 9.95 4.43 25.65
N VAL A 146 9.65 4.23 24.36
CA VAL A 146 8.26 4.05 23.91
C VAL A 146 7.80 2.77 24.59
N SER A 147 7.09 2.91 25.70
CA SER A 147 6.38 1.81 26.33
C SER A 147 5.47 1.17 25.27
N SER A 148 5.50 -0.14 25.13
CA SER A 148 4.58 -0.95 24.31
C SER A 148 3.13 -0.88 24.82
N GLY A 149 2.61 0.33 25.01
CA GLY A 149 1.23 0.61 25.35
C GLY A 149 0.37 0.59 24.09
N ALA A 150 -0.87 0.16 24.26
CA ALA A 150 -1.90 0.19 23.22
C ALA A 150 -1.86 1.50 22.43
N VAL A 151 -1.99 1.40 21.09
CA VAL A 151 -2.01 2.56 20.20
C VAL A 151 -3.05 3.57 20.74
N PRO A 152 -2.66 4.83 21.02
CA PRO A 152 -3.54 5.80 21.66
C PRO A 152 -4.53 6.39 20.64
N TRP A 153 -5.44 5.56 20.13
CA TRP A 153 -6.45 5.92 19.12
C TRP A 153 -7.21 7.20 19.48
N GLY A 154 -7.65 7.31 20.74
CA GLY A 154 -8.36 8.49 21.22
C GLY A 154 -7.53 9.77 21.26
N GLY A 155 -6.20 9.66 21.46
CA GLY A 155 -5.28 10.80 21.40
C GLY A 155 -4.98 11.23 19.97
N MET A 156 -4.80 10.26 19.07
CA MET A 156 -4.54 10.51 17.65
C MET A 156 -5.74 11.18 16.97
N LEU A 157 -6.96 10.66 17.19
CA LEU A 157 -8.19 11.23 16.62
C LEU A 157 -8.61 12.57 17.25
N ARG A 158 -8.00 12.98 18.36
CA ARG A 158 -8.17 14.34 18.92
C ARG A 158 -7.19 15.36 18.37
N SER A 159 -6.17 14.94 17.62
CA SER A 159 -5.18 15.85 17.05
C SER A 159 -5.73 16.58 15.82
N PRO A 160 -5.65 17.93 15.75
CA PRO A 160 -6.10 18.69 14.59
C PRO A 160 -5.29 18.38 13.32
N ALA A 161 -4.01 18.02 13.48
CA ALA A 161 -3.16 17.63 12.35
C ALA A 161 -3.67 16.35 11.66
N VAL A 162 -4.22 15.40 12.43
CA VAL A 162 -4.79 14.16 11.90
C VAL A 162 -6.06 14.46 11.09
N TRP A 163 -6.93 15.33 11.60
CA TRP A 163 -8.11 15.77 10.86
C TRP A 163 -7.78 16.55 9.59
N ALA A 164 -6.77 17.42 9.63
CA ALA A 164 -6.30 18.12 8.44
C ALA A 164 -5.89 17.14 7.33
N ILE A 165 -5.14 16.08 7.69
CA ILE A 165 -4.75 15.03 6.74
C ILE A 165 -5.97 14.27 6.22
N ILE A 166 -6.91 13.88 7.08
CA ILE A 166 -8.12 13.13 6.68
C ILE A 166 -8.97 13.95 5.70
N VAL A 167 -9.26 15.21 6.03
CA VAL A 167 -10.09 16.08 5.19
C VAL A 167 -9.40 16.37 3.86
N ASN A 168 -8.09 16.66 3.88
CA ASN A 168 -7.32 16.86 2.67
C ASN A 168 -7.33 15.62 1.76
N ASN A 169 -7.12 14.44 2.34
CA ASN A 169 -7.12 13.19 1.60
C ASN A 169 -8.50 12.87 1.01
N PHE A 170 -9.56 13.08 1.79
CA PHE A 170 -10.94 12.94 1.33
C PHE A 170 -11.24 13.86 0.15
N GLY A 171 -10.91 15.15 0.26
CA GLY A 171 -11.15 16.13 -0.81
C GLY A 171 -10.38 15.79 -2.08
N TYR A 172 -9.11 15.38 -1.95
CA TYR A 172 -8.31 14.94 -3.08
C TYR A 172 -8.94 13.74 -3.80
N HIS A 173 -9.27 12.67 -3.08
CA HIS A 173 -9.87 11.48 -3.68
C HIS A 173 -11.26 11.74 -4.26
N TYR A 174 -12.08 12.53 -3.57
CA TYR A 174 -13.40 12.92 -4.07
C TYR A 174 -13.30 13.69 -5.38
N LEU A 175 -12.44 14.71 -5.45
CA LEU A 175 -12.28 15.52 -6.66
C LEU A 175 -11.74 14.70 -7.84
N VAL A 176 -10.71 13.89 -7.61
CA VAL A 176 -10.16 13.01 -8.65
C VAL A 176 -11.23 12.04 -9.15
N TYR A 177 -12.02 11.47 -8.26
CA TYR A 177 -13.09 10.54 -8.64
C TYR A 177 -14.19 11.22 -9.47
N VAL A 178 -14.64 12.41 -9.05
CA VAL A 178 -15.65 13.19 -9.80
C VAL A 178 -15.13 13.52 -11.20
N LEU A 179 -13.89 13.99 -11.31
CA LEU A 179 -13.27 14.31 -12.60
C LEU A 179 -13.24 13.08 -13.51
N VAL A 180 -12.75 11.94 -13.02
CA VAL A 180 -12.68 10.69 -13.80
C VAL A 180 -14.07 10.17 -14.17
N SER A 181 -15.06 10.32 -13.28
CA SER A 181 -16.43 9.88 -13.54
C SER A 181 -17.12 10.67 -14.65
N TRP A 182 -16.83 11.97 -14.79
CA TRP A 182 -17.44 12.81 -15.82
C TRP A 182 -16.63 12.91 -17.11
N GLN A 183 -15.35 12.51 -17.10
CA GLN A 183 -14.50 12.53 -18.29
C GLN A 183 -15.14 11.83 -19.51
N PRO A 184 -15.67 10.59 -19.41
CA PRO A 184 -16.24 9.90 -20.56
C PRO A 184 -17.42 10.67 -21.19
N THR A 185 -18.29 11.22 -20.35
CA THR A 185 -19.47 12.01 -20.76
C THR A 185 -19.05 13.32 -21.40
N TYR A 186 -18.09 14.05 -20.80
CA TYR A 186 -17.60 15.31 -21.33
C TYR A 186 -16.98 15.15 -22.73
N PHE A 187 -16.14 14.14 -22.94
CA PHE A 187 -15.53 13.92 -24.26
C PHE A 187 -16.53 13.48 -25.34
N GLN A 188 -17.58 12.75 -24.96
CA GLN A 188 -18.62 12.34 -25.89
C GLN A 188 -19.56 13.49 -26.26
N GLU A 189 -20.01 14.27 -25.27
CA GLU A 189 -21.05 15.29 -25.47
C GLU A 189 -20.49 16.65 -25.91
N ALA A 190 -19.35 17.09 -25.36
CA ALA A 190 -18.79 18.41 -25.65
C ALA A 190 -17.79 18.42 -26.82
N LEU A 191 -17.05 17.32 -27.00
CA LEU A 191 -15.97 17.21 -28.00
C LEU A 191 -16.31 16.30 -29.18
N GLY A 192 -17.41 15.52 -29.10
CA GLY A 192 -17.83 14.60 -30.15
C GLY A 192 -16.84 13.45 -30.44
N VAL A 193 -15.81 13.28 -29.61
CA VAL A 193 -14.77 12.26 -29.80
C VAL A 193 -15.19 10.98 -29.08
N ARG A 194 -15.41 9.89 -29.84
CA ARG A 194 -15.63 8.55 -29.26
C ARG A 194 -14.30 7.95 -28.78
N LEU A 195 -13.92 8.21 -27.52
CA LEU A 195 -12.74 7.57 -26.91
C LEU A 195 -12.86 6.05 -26.76
N ALA A 196 -14.07 5.49 -26.86
CA ALA A 196 -14.36 4.08 -26.63
C ALA A 196 -13.63 3.10 -27.57
N GLY A 197 -13.05 3.56 -28.68
CA GLY A 197 -12.30 2.72 -29.62
C GLY A 197 -10.78 2.72 -29.42
N ASN A 198 -10.21 3.68 -28.70
CA ASN A 198 -8.75 3.85 -28.63
C ASN A 198 -8.21 3.37 -27.27
N LYS A 199 -7.64 2.15 -27.27
CA LYS A 199 -7.02 1.52 -26.09
C LYS A 199 -5.92 2.40 -25.46
N PHE A 200 -5.21 3.19 -26.27
CA PHE A 200 -4.19 4.13 -25.78
C PHE A 200 -4.79 5.36 -25.07
N ALA A 201 -5.97 5.82 -25.51
CA ALA A 201 -6.64 6.94 -24.87
C ALA A 201 -7.10 6.59 -23.44
N SER A 202 -7.45 5.31 -23.21
CA SER A 202 -7.84 4.81 -21.88
C SER A 202 -6.64 4.58 -20.95
N ALA A 203 -5.46 4.24 -21.49
CA ALA A 203 -4.23 4.07 -20.71
C ALA A 203 -3.51 5.39 -20.39
N GLY A 204 -3.79 6.45 -21.14
CA GLY A 204 -3.15 7.77 -21.01
C GLY A 204 -3.07 8.33 -19.58
N PRO A 205 -4.17 8.36 -18.81
CA PRO A 205 -4.15 8.85 -17.42
C PRO A 205 -3.14 8.09 -16.54
N TYR A 206 -3.03 6.78 -16.68
CA TYR A 206 -2.10 5.96 -15.89
C TYR A 206 -0.63 6.21 -16.26
N PHE A 207 -0.33 6.46 -17.54
CA PHE A 207 1.01 6.87 -17.96
C PHE A 207 1.38 8.26 -17.42
N VAL A 208 0.45 9.22 -17.50
CA VAL A 208 0.66 10.56 -16.92
C VAL A 208 0.91 10.45 -15.41
N MET A 209 0.11 9.66 -14.69
CA MET A 209 0.31 9.41 -13.27
C MET A 209 1.68 8.79 -12.97
N THR A 210 2.16 7.86 -13.80
CA THR A 210 3.49 7.26 -13.66
C THR A 210 4.59 8.33 -13.77
N VAL A 211 4.53 9.18 -14.81
CA VAL A 211 5.53 10.24 -15.02
C VAL A 211 5.49 11.27 -13.91
N CYS A 212 4.29 11.74 -13.53
CA CYS A 212 4.11 12.73 -12.46
C CYS A 212 4.59 12.20 -11.11
N THR A 213 4.33 10.93 -10.79
CA THR A 213 4.78 10.32 -9.52
C THR A 213 6.31 10.25 -9.46
N THR A 214 6.95 9.84 -10.56
CA THR A 214 8.42 9.81 -10.66
C THR A 214 9.02 11.21 -10.55
N ALA A 215 8.45 12.19 -11.26
CA ALA A 215 8.91 13.57 -11.21
C ALA A 215 8.73 14.20 -9.82
N GLY A 216 7.59 13.93 -9.16
CA GLY A 216 7.32 14.39 -7.79
C GLY A 216 8.32 13.84 -6.78
N GLY A 217 8.72 12.58 -6.91
CA GLY A 217 9.79 11.99 -6.10
C GLY A 217 11.12 12.71 -6.31
N LEU A 218 11.55 12.90 -7.56
CA LEU A 218 12.80 13.61 -7.86
C LEU A 218 12.78 15.07 -7.37
N LEU A 219 11.64 15.74 -7.50
CA LEU A 219 11.47 17.12 -7.04
C LEU A 219 11.51 17.20 -5.51
N SER A 220 10.85 16.28 -4.79
CA SER A 220 10.89 16.22 -3.33
C SER A 220 12.33 16.11 -2.83
N ASP A 221 13.14 15.26 -3.44
CA ASP A 221 14.54 15.11 -3.04
C ASP A 221 15.41 16.29 -3.43
N ALA A 222 15.14 16.92 -4.57
CA ALA A 222 15.80 18.16 -4.95
C ALA A 222 15.50 19.29 -3.94
N LEU A 223 14.28 19.36 -3.40
CA LEU A 223 13.89 20.34 -2.39
C LEU A 223 14.52 20.06 -1.02
N ILE A 224 14.57 18.78 -0.62
CA ILE A 224 15.23 18.36 0.64
C ILE A 224 16.74 18.62 0.57
N ALA A 225 17.39 18.30 -0.56
CA ALA A 225 18.81 18.57 -0.79
C ALA A 225 19.14 20.07 -0.78
N ARG A 226 18.15 20.93 -1.04
CA ARG A 226 18.26 22.40 -1.00
C ARG A 226 17.92 23.01 0.36
N GLY A 227 17.64 22.21 1.39
CA GLY A 227 17.44 22.68 2.77
C GLY A 227 16.01 23.10 3.12
N TYR A 228 15.01 22.80 2.28
CA TYR A 228 13.60 23.00 2.64
C TYR A 228 13.12 21.81 3.49
N THR A 229 13.39 21.87 4.79
CA THR A 229 13.00 20.82 5.75
C THR A 229 11.49 20.84 5.98
N VAL A 230 10.77 19.78 5.57
CA VAL A 230 9.30 19.68 5.68
C VAL A 230 8.84 19.18 7.07
N ALA A 231 9.70 19.28 8.08
CA ALA A 231 9.35 18.98 9.47
C ALA A 231 10.19 19.86 10.40
N SER A 232 9.53 20.82 11.05
CA SER A 232 9.97 21.39 12.34
C SER A 232 9.03 20.88 13.42
#